data_AF-A0A7C1V3M1-F1
#
_entry.id   AF-A0A7C1V3M1-F1
#
_cell.length_a   1.000
_cell.length_b   1.000
_cell.length_c   1.000
_cell.angle_alpha   90.00
_cell.angle_beta   90.00
_cell.angle_gamma   90.00
#
_symmetry.space_group_name_H-M   'P 1'
#
loop_
_entity.id
_entity.type
_entity.pdbx_description
1 polymer ?
#
loop_
_entity_poly.entity_id
_entity_poly.type
_entity_poly.pdbx_seq_one_letter_code
_entity_poly.pdbx_strand_id
1 'polypeptide(L)'
;MKYLTNWQISYQKRVVDASEALNVYLANGDRIFIGTGCGEPQHLLRELRAVLPEYQELEFVQGLSLGLNPVAEQCYERRCRLRSFFVSGETREAIQEGRADYAPVYQSRIPDLFKKGFVPIDLALIQVSPPDQHGFCSLGVSVDIV
;
A
#
# COMPACT_ATOMS: atom_id res chain seq x y z
N MET A 1 8.67 -27.41 2.07
CA MET A 1 8.47 -26.23 1.20
C MET A 1 8.11 -26.76 -0.19
N LYS A 2 6.93 -26.41 -0.74
CA LYS A 2 6.54 -26.84 -2.10
C LYS A 2 6.92 -25.73 -3.07
N TYR A 3 7.81 -26.00 -4.01
CA TYR A 3 8.15 -25.05 -5.07
C TYR A 3 7.02 -25.01 -6.10
N LEU A 4 6.63 -23.81 -6.53
CA LEU A 4 5.71 -23.64 -7.65
C LEU A 4 6.41 -24.10 -8.94
N THR A 5 5.92 -25.18 -9.54
CA THR A 5 6.38 -25.63 -10.86
C THR A 5 5.88 -24.65 -11.91
N ASN A 6 6.73 -24.25 -12.87
CA ASN A 6 6.42 -23.27 -13.93
C ASN A 6 6.05 -21.86 -13.44
N TRP A 7 6.63 -21.40 -12.32
CA TRP A 7 6.37 -20.07 -11.78
C TRP A 7 6.63 -18.95 -12.79
N GLN A 8 7.58 -19.12 -13.71
CA GLN A 8 7.91 -18.13 -14.74
C GLN A 8 6.73 -17.84 -15.66
N ILE A 9 5.96 -18.88 -16.03
CA ILE A 9 4.76 -18.72 -16.88
C ILE A 9 3.69 -17.93 -16.11
N SER A 10 3.48 -18.25 -14.83
CA SER A 10 2.53 -17.51 -13.99
C SER A 10 2.98 -16.06 -13.77
N TYR A 11 4.27 -15.82 -13.60
CA TYR A 11 4.84 -14.49 -13.42
C TYR A 11 4.62 -13.66 -14.68
N GLN A 12 5.02 -14.16 -15.86
CA GLN A 12 4.86 -13.44 -17.13
C GLN A 12 3.41 -13.06 -17.42
N LYS A 13 2.43 -13.91 -17.07
CA LYS A 13 0.99 -13.61 -17.23
C LYS A 13 0.47 -12.51 -16.31
N ARG A 14 1.20 -12.16 -15.24
CA ARG A 14 0.83 -11.16 -14.24
C ARG A 14 1.65 -9.89 -14.34
N VAL A 15 2.65 -9.84 -15.24
CA VAL A 15 3.38 -8.62 -15.55
C VAL A 15 2.49 -7.77 -16.45
N VAL A 16 2.06 -6.64 -15.92
CA VAL A 16 1.21 -5.65 -16.61
C VAL A 16 1.71 -4.26 -16.22
N ASP A 17 1.24 -3.24 -16.94
CA ASP A 17 1.51 -1.85 -16.59
C ASP A 17 0.83 -1.48 -15.26
N ALA A 18 1.42 -0.55 -14.53
CA ALA A 18 0.94 -0.15 -13.20
C ALA A 18 -0.50 0.39 -13.23
N SER A 19 -0.86 1.20 -14.22
CA SER A 19 -2.23 1.71 -14.40
C SER A 19 -3.23 0.60 -14.69
N GLU A 20 -2.86 -0.38 -15.51
CA GLU A 20 -3.69 -1.57 -15.78
C GLU A 20 -3.90 -2.38 -14.51
N ALA A 21 -2.84 -2.66 -13.74
CA ALA A 21 -2.95 -3.35 -12.46
C ALA A 21 -3.90 -2.63 -11.51
N LEU A 22 -3.74 -1.32 -11.33
CA LEU A 22 -4.57 -0.53 -10.43
C LEU A 22 -6.05 -0.57 -10.87
N ASN A 23 -6.32 -0.42 -12.16
CA ASN A 23 -7.69 -0.47 -12.68
C ASN A 23 -8.35 -1.84 -12.54
N VAL A 24 -7.57 -2.92 -12.63
CA VAL A 24 -8.06 -4.30 -12.49
C VAL A 24 -8.35 -4.66 -11.04
N TYR A 25 -7.54 -4.18 -10.09
CA TYR A 25 -7.57 -4.66 -8.70
C TYR A 25 -8.21 -3.69 -7.70
N LEU A 26 -8.28 -2.40 -7.98
CA LEU A 26 -8.97 -1.45 -7.10
C LEU A 26 -10.49 -1.56 -7.25
N ALA A 27 -11.17 -1.51 -6.12
CA ALA A 27 -12.62 -1.41 -6.03
C ALA A 27 -13.04 -0.35 -4.99
N ASN A 28 -14.23 0.22 -5.18
CA ASN A 28 -14.80 1.15 -4.20
C ASN A 28 -14.96 0.46 -2.84
N GLY A 29 -14.58 1.16 -1.77
CA GLY A 29 -14.63 0.62 -0.41
C GLY A 29 -13.40 -0.16 0.02
N ASP A 30 -12.40 -0.37 -0.85
CA ASP A 30 -11.19 -1.12 -0.49
C ASP A 30 -10.40 -0.45 0.63
N ARG A 31 -9.90 -1.26 1.56
CA ARG A 31 -8.82 -0.87 2.46
C ARG A 31 -7.47 -1.31 1.89
N ILE A 32 -6.64 -0.34 1.57
CA ILE A 32 -5.40 -0.52 0.80
C ILE A 32 -4.19 -0.25 1.70
N PHE A 33 -3.33 -1.24 1.88
CA PHE A 33 -2.04 -1.07 2.55
C PHE A 33 -0.98 -0.58 1.58
N ILE A 34 -0.16 0.39 2.01
CA ILE A 34 1.02 0.87 1.29
C ILE A 34 2.27 0.43 2.05
N GLY A 35 3.18 -0.28 1.37
CA GLY A 35 4.50 -0.64 1.90
C GLY A 35 5.24 0.56 2.46
N THR A 36 6.09 0.37 3.47
CA THR A 36 6.59 1.45 4.33
C THR A 36 8.00 1.91 4.00
N GLY A 37 8.32 3.15 4.36
CA GLY A 37 9.67 3.71 4.29
C GLY A 37 10.28 3.58 2.90
N CYS A 38 11.51 3.06 2.82
CA CYS A 38 12.22 2.86 1.56
C CYS A 38 11.64 1.73 0.67
N GLY A 39 10.65 0.99 1.16
CA GLY A 39 9.89 -0.02 0.42
C GLY A 39 8.57 0.49 -0.14
N GLU A 40 8.27 1.79 0.03
CA GLU A 40 7.11 2.43 -0.60
C GLU A 40 7.19 2.31 -2.13
N PRO A 41 6.19 1.71 -2.81
CA PRO A 41 6.24 1.47 -4.24
C PRO A 41 5.96 2.75 -5.04
N GLN A 42 6.99 3.60 -5.19
CA GLN A 42 6.86 4.95 -5.75
C GLN A 42 6.24 5.00 -7.17
N HIS A 43 6.51 3.98 -8.01
CA HIS A 43 5.90 3.92 -9.34
C HIS A 43 4.39 3.68 -9.26
N LEU A 44 3.95 2.73 -8.42
CA LEU A 44 2.52 2.46 -8.20
C LEU A 44 1.82 3.68 -7.61
N LEU A 45 2.43 4.35 -6.62
CA LEU A 45 1.85 5.56 -6.02
C LEU A 45 1.70 6.69 -7.06
N ARG A 46 2.67 6.87 -7.95
CA ARG A 46 2.58 7.87 -9.02
C ARG A 46 1.40 7.61 -9.96
N GLU A 47 1.22 6.37 -10.40
CA GLU A 47 0.09 6.00 -11.27
C GLU A 47 -1.25 6.05 -10.52
N LEU A 48 -1.24 5.70 -9.23
CA LEU A 48 -2.41 5.79 -8.35
C LEU A 48 -2.99 7.21 -8.32
N ARG A 49 -2.13 8.24 -8.33
CA ARG A 49 -2.54 9.66 -8.41
C ARG A 49 -3.51 9.95 -9.57
N ALA A 50 -3.32 9.28 -10.71
CA ALA A 50 -4.11 9.50 -11.91
C ALA A 50 -5.48 8.82 -11.85
N VAL A 51 -5.56 7.64 -11.23
CA VAL A 51 -6.79 6.82 -11.20
C VAL A 51 -7.64 7.04 -9.95
N LEU A 52 -7.06 7.55 -8.86
CA LEU A 52 -7.77 7.84 -7.60
C LEU A 52 -9.13 8.55 -7.76
N PRO A 53 -9.29 9.56 -8.65
CA PRO A 53 -10.56 10.26 -8.81
C PRO A 53 -11.73 9.39 -9.29
N GLU A 54 -11.44 8.21 -9.87
CA GLU A 54 -12.44 7.27 -10.40
C GLU A 54 -13.09 6.41 -9.30
N TYR A 55 -12.48 6.36 -8.11
CA TYR A 55 -12.90 5.52 -6.99
C TYR A 55 -13.50 6.33 -5.83
N GLN A 56 -14.25 5.63 -4.97
CA GLN A 56 -14.91 6.19 -3.80
C GLN A 56 -14.77 5.28 -2.58
N GLU A 57 -14.89 5.89 -1.40
CA GLU A 57 -14.81 5.23 -0.09
C GLU A 57 -13.53 4.40 0.11
N LEU A 58 -12.42 4.77 -0.55
CA LEU A 58 -11.15 4.07 -0.35
C LEU A 58 -10.53 4.46 0.99
N GLU A 59 -9.98 3.48 1.71
CA GLU A 59 -9.20 3.73 2.93
C GLU A 59 -7.75 3.28 2.73
N PHE A 60 -6.81 4.21 2.81
CA PHE A 60 -5.38 3.89 2.73
C PHE A 60 -4.79 3.74 4.13
N VAL A 61 -4.05 2.66 4.34
CA VAL A 61 -3.34 2.38 5.59
C VAL A 61 -1.84 2.49 5.36
N GLN A 62 -1.19 3.38 6.11
CA GLN A 62 0.22 3.70 5.91
C GLN A 62 1.00 3.74 7.24
N GLY A 63 2.26 3.29 7.17
CA GLY A 63 3.26 3.50 8.22
C GLY A 63 4.08 4.76 7.97
N LEU A 64 5.39 4.69 8.22
CA LEU A 64 6.33 5.76 7.87
C LEU A 64 6.33 5.98 6.36
N SER A 65 6.10 7.22 5.93
CA SER A 65 6.24 7.64 4.53
C SER A 65 7.50 8.47 4.30
N LEU A 66 8.15 8.27 3.16
CA LEU A 66 9.42 8.96 2.80
C LEU A 66 9.44 9.48 1.35
N GLY A 67 8.38 9.25 0.58
CA GLY A 67 8.32 9.62 -0.84
C GLY A 67 7.09 10.41 -1.22
N LEU A 68 6.64 10.22 -2.47
CA LEU A 68 5.39 10.79 -2.95
C LEU A 68 4.23 10.26 -2.11
N ASN A 69 3.38 11.15 -1.62
CA ASN A 69 2.18 10.77 -0.90
C ASN A 69 0.93 11.37 -1.55
N PRO A 70 0.56 10.90 -2.77
CA PRO A 70 -0.62 11.40 -3.48
C PRO A 70 -1.90 11.15 -2.70
N VAL A 71 -1.90 10.14 -1.83
CA VAL A 71 -3.00 9.86 -0.92
C VAL A 71 -3.14 10.99 0.11
N ALA A 72 -2.08 11.41 0.78
CA ALA A 72 -2.13 12.56 1.68
C ALA A 72 -2.47 13.87 0.96
N GLU A 73 -2.13 14.00 -0.32
CA GLU A 73 -2.43 15.19 -1.15
C GLU A 73 -3.90 15.22 -1.62
N GLN A 74 -4.45 14.10 -2.07
CA GLN A 74 -5.72 14.05 -2.81
C GLN A 74 -6.88 13.42 -2.02
N CYS A 75 -6.60 12.62 -0.99
CA CYS A 75 -7.64 11.98 -0.21
C CYS A 75 -8.24 12.93 0.82
N TYR A 76 -9.42 13.44 0.46
CA TYR A 76 -10.24 14.27 1.31
C TYR A 76 -11.72 13.87 1.18
N GLU A 77 -12.46 14.02 2.28
CA GLU A 77 -13.88 13.68 2.43
C GLU A 77 -14.24 12.22 2.09
N ARG A 78 -15.42 12.00 1.49
CA ARG A 78 -16.04 10.67 1.29
C ARG A 78 -15.39 9.84 0.17
N ARG A 79 -14.52 10.43 -0.66
CA ARG A 79 -13.92 9.69 -1.80
C ARG A 79 -12.79 8.79 -1.36
N CYS A 80 -11.89 9.29 -0.53
CA CYS A 80 -10.88 8.47 0.09
C CYS A 80 -10.32 9.11 1.36
N ARG A 81 -9.80 8.26 2.24
CA ARG A 81 -9.26 8.64 3.55
C ARG A 81 -7.90 7.99 3.76
N LEU A 82 -6.95 8.72 4.33
CA LEU A 82 -5.67 8.17 4.79
C LEU A 82 -5.74 7.92 6.29
N ARG A 83 -5.47 6.68 6.72
CA ARG A 83 -5.15 6.31 8.10
C ARG A 83 -3.66 6.04 8.21
N SER A 84 -2.96 6.87 8.96
CA SER A 84 -1.53 6.70 9.22
C SER A 84 -1.26 6.22 10.65
N PHE A 85 -0.35 5.26 10.79
CA PHE A 85 0.22 4.84 12.08
C PHE A 85 1.46 5.67 12.48
N PHE A 86 1.96 6.53 11.58
CA PHE A 86 3.13 7.35 11.83
C PHE A 86 2.99 8.74 11.22
N VAL A 87 3.25 9.79 12.00
CA VAL A 87 3.21 11.17 11.50
C VAL A 87 4.56 11.56 10.90
N SER A 88 4.73 11.40 9.59
CA SER A 88 5.91 11.85 8.83
C SER A 88 5.73 13.29 8.30
N GLY A 89 6.72 13.84 7.59
CA GLY A 89 6.60 15.18 6.99
C GLY A 89 5.46 15.25 5.96
N GLU A 90 5.33 14.18 5.21
CA GLU A 90 4.42 13.96 4.07
C GLU A 90 2.96 13.84 4.52
N THR A 91 2.71 13.40 5.76
CA THR A 91 1.35 13.23 6.29
C THR A 91 0.96 14.31 7.30
N ARG A 92 1.92 15.07 7.84
CA ARG A 92 1.71 15.97 8.99
C ARG A 92 0.65 17.03 8.74
N GLU A 93 0.74 17.72 7.60
CA GLU A 93 -0.20 18.78 7.21
C GLU A 93 -1.60 18.20 7.03
N ALA A 94 -1.74 17.11 6.28
CA ALA A 94 -3.03 16.44 6.07
C ALA A 94 -3.70 16.00 7.37
N ILE A 95 -2.92 15.52 8.35
CA ILE A 95 -3.43 15.16 9.67
C ILE A 95 -3.85 16.42 10.46
N GLN A 96 -3.03 17.47 10.45
CA GLN A 96 -3.34 18.73 11.16
C GLN A 96 -4.61 19.40 10.62
N GLU A 97 -4.85 19.31 9.32
CA GLU A 97 -6.04 19.84 8.65
C GLU A 97 -7.26 18.92 8.75
N GLY A 98 -7.14 17.76 9.40
CA GLY A 98 -8.23 16.77 9.53
C GLY A 98 -8.58 16.04 8.24
N ARG A 99 -7.71 16.12 7.21
CA ARG A 99 -7.86 15.42 5.93
C ARG A 99 -7.45 13.95 6.02
N ALA A 100 -6.52 13.65 6.92
CA ALA A 100 -6.07 12.29 7.24
C ALA A 100 -6.23 12.00 8.74
N ASP A 101 -6.31 10.71 9.08
CA ASP A 101 -6.46 10.21 10.44
C ASP A 101 -5.14 9.65 10.96
N TYR A 102 -4.78 10.00 12.19
CA TYR A 102 -3.68 9.36 12.91
C TYR A 102 -4.22 8.28 13.86
N ALA A 103 -3.77 7.04 13.68
CA ALA A 103 -4.09 5.91 14.53
C ALA A 103 -2.90 5.56 15.44
N PRO A 104 -2.89 5.99 16.71
CA PRO A 104 -1.77 5.74 17.61
C PRO A 104 -1.69 4.26 17.97
N VAL A 105 -0.55 3.63 17.68
CA VAL A 105 -0.28 2.22 18.02
C VAL A 105 1.21 1.98 18.14
N TYR A 106 1.63 1.08 19.02
CA TYR A 106 3.01 0.60 19.02
C TYR A 106 3.31 -0.13 17.73
N GLN A 107 4.42 0.19 17.06
CA GLN A 107 4.79 -0.42 15.79
C GLN A 107 4.84 -1.96 15.87
N SER A 108 5.34 -2.51 16.98
CA SER A 108 5.38 -3.97 17.22
C SER A 108 4.00 -4.64 17.34
N ARG A 109 2.92 -3.86 17.50
CA ARG A 109 1.54 -4.35 17.57
C ARG A 109 0.78 -4.23 16.25
N ILE A 110 1.29 -3.48 15.28
CA ILE A 110 0.64 -3.31 13.97
C ILE A 110 0.42 -4.66 13.27
N PRO A 111 1.40 -5.60 13.20
CA PRO A 111 1.17 -6.90 12.58
C PRO A 111 0.02 -7.69 13.22
N ASP A 112 -0.17 -7.57 14.55
CA ASP A 112 -1.27 -8.22 15.25
C ASP A 112 -2.63 -7.62 14.86
N LEU A 113 -2.70 -6.32 14.54
CA LEU A 113 -3.93 -5.68 14.08
C LEU A 113 -4.41 -6.26 12.74
N PHE A 114 -3.47 -6.51 11.82
CA PHE A 114 -3.76 -7.14 10.54
C PHE A 114 -4.14 -8.62 10.71
N LYS A 115 -3.31 -9.40 11.43
CA LYS A 115 -3.52 -10.84 11.63
C LYS A 115 -4.83 -11.18 12.34
N LYS A 116 -5.27 -10.33 13.26
CA LYS A 116 -6.51 -10.51 14.02
C LYS A 116 -7.74 -9.88 13.33
N GLY A 117 -7.55 -9.24 12.17
CA GLY A 117 -8.65 -8.62 11.42
C GLY A 117 -9.24 -7.37 12.08
N PHE A 118 -8.50 -6.69 12.95
CA PHE A 118 -8.93 -5.38 13.48
C PHE A 118 -8.82 -4.29 12.40
N VAL A 119 -7.83 -4.42 11.53
CA VAL A 119 -7.66 -3.60 10.33
C VAL A 119 -7.56 -4.56 9.13
N PRO A 120 -8.69 -5.08 8.62
CA PRO A 120 -8.67 -5.92 7.42
C PRO A 120 -8.14 -5.13 6.22
N ILE A 121 -7.30 -5.77 5.41
CA ILE A 121 -6.68 -5.21 4.22
C ILE A 121 -7.18 -6.01 3.01
N ASP A 122 -7.72 -5.30 2.02
CA ASP A 122 -8.24 -5.88 0.78
C ASP A 122 -7.16 -5.92 -0.30
N LEU A 123 -6.31 -4.88 -0.36
CA LEU A 123 -5.22 -4.75 -1.32
C LEU A 123 -3.94 -4.27 -0.65
N ALA A 124 -2.78 -4.79 -1.09
CA ALA A 124 -1.47 -4.34 -0.63
C ALA A 124 -0.61 -3.92 -1.81
N LEU A 125 -0.14 -2.66 -1.79
CA LEU A 125 0.83 -2.13 -2.73
C LEU A 125 2.22 -2.25 -2.11
N ILE A 126 3.06 -3.12 -2.66
CA ILE A 126 4.40 -3.40 -2.12
C ILE A 126 5.47 -3.37 -3.21
N GLN A 127 6.69 -3.00 -2.80
CA GLN A 127 7.88 -3.14 -3.64
C GLN A 127 8.67 -4.38 -3.21
N VAL A 128 9.12 -5.17 -4.19
CA VAL A 128 9.91 -6.38 -3.96
C VAL A 128 11.08 -6.46 -4.94
N SER A 129 12.04 -7.33 -4.66
CA SER A 129 13.06 -7.72 -5.64
C SER A 129 12.43 -8.48 -6.82
N PRO A 130 13.12 -8.57 -7.97
CA PRO A 130 12.81 -9.60 -8.96
C PRO A 130 12.84 -11.01 -8.32
N PRO A 131 12.06 -11.96 -8.87
CA PRO A 131 12.07 -13.33 -8.38
C PRO A 131 13.42 -14.01 -8.61
N ASP A 132 13.86 -14.81 -7.64
CA ASP A 132 15.06 -15.64 -7.75
C ASP A 132 14.83 -16.90 -8.62
N GLN A 133 15.85 -17.77 -8.71
CA GLN A 133 15.76 -19.02 -9.49
C GLN A 133 14.65 -19.99 -9.02
N HIS A 134 14.15 -19.80 -7.79
CA HIS A 134 13.10 -20.60 -7.18
C HIS A 134 11.73 -19.91 -7.21
N GLY A 135 11.65 -18.68 -7.74
CA GLY A 135 10.42 -17.90 -7.86
C GLY A 135 10.07 -17.09 -6.62
N PHE A 136 11.01 -16.88 -5.68
CA PHE A 136 10.80 -16.05 -4.50
C PHE A 136 11.27 -14.62 -4.75
N CYS A 137 10.44 -13.64 -4.36
CA CYS A 137 10.86 -12.26 -4.23
C CYS A 137 11.21 -11.94 -2.77
N SER A 138 12.07 -10.95 -2.57
CA SER A 138 12.37 -10.39 -1.25
C SER A 138 11.63 -9.08 -1.04
N LEU A 139 11.10 -8.85 0.16
CA LEU A 139 10.59 -7.54 0.61
C LEU A 139 11.72 -6.49 0.74
N GLY A 140 12.98 -6.93 0.69
CA GLY A 140 14.13 -6.04 0.68
C GLY A 140 14.30 -5.30 2.00
N VAL A 141 14.28 -3.97 1.92
CA VAL A 141 14.65 -3.07 3.02
C VAL A 141 13.53 -2.81 4.03
N SER A 142 12.29 -3.16 3.70
CA SER A 142 11.11 -2.88 4.53
C SER A 142 10.28 -4.14 4.75
N VAL A 143 10.42 -4.73 5.94
CA VAL A 143 9.63 -5.88 6.43
C VAL A 143 8.77 -5.49 7.64
N ASP A 144 9.11 -4.36 8.27
CA ASP A 144 8.67 -3.90 9.60
C ASP A 144 7.22 -4.26 10.01
N ILE A 145 6.24 -3.98 9.15
CA ILE A 145 4.81 -4.27 9.42
C ILE A 145 4.13 -5.10 8.33
N VAL A 146 4.91 -5.63 7.38
CA VAL A 146 4.46 -6.38 6.18
C VAL A 146 4.49 -7.89 6.42
#